data_AF-A0AAU4NJ39-F1
#
_entry.id   AF-A0AAU4NJ39-F1
#
_cell.length_a   1.000
_cell.length_b   1.000
_cell.length_c   1.000
_cell.angle_alpha   90.00
_cell.angle_beta   90.00
_cell.angle_gamma   90.00
#
_symmetry.space_group_name_H-M   'P 1'
#
loop_
_entity.id
_entity.type
_entity.pdbx_description
1 polymer ?
#
loop_
_entity_poly.entity_id
_entity_poly.type
_entity_poly.pdbx_seq_one_letter_code
_entity_poly.pdbx_strand_id
1 'polypeptide(L)'
;MTAAAGVISLFLLYLAVMHRTRRITWLQRLADYAGEKLHRPGWVALPLVMFISTILTAFFGFIWDVSLHIGRGRDEGPLANPAHYFILVGLFFLFIAGALAIILPRDEKPGPAAIKITRTWYAPTGGLLIAGSGLYALIGFPLDDIWHRMFGQDVTLWGPTHLMLIGGAGLSLVGVLLLEHEGRVAMASTAVTTAATAGEPDGETKADPAQAVDSRKRSIITWFMRSSAFGGLVIGLSVFQIEYDFGVEQFRLVFQPLLMTAAGAFALIAARLMVGRGSALFAVAFAAVIREVTALIVGPVLGEPHSVFTLYLGMAVVVEIMGLTTLVRRRLLFGAVTGVAVGTVGLYLESMWVDAVFLYPWPNSMWVEALATCIPAGLVVGLTAGLFAQALSGDGLPRPAVRRSVVVAMVLVLGGSVANGLMIDVPQGASATVSLTDAPREDGFRMVTATVSIDPSDLVSDDPEWVSILAWQGAGDSLHGLVVDNLERTGPGEYRSTRAMPVDGTWKTFLRIQDGRTMAGAPIFMAADEGIGAEEVPATTEFTREFQYETKLLQRERSFDHPAWLFTAACLVVLACSLALIWSLSWGAARISLATPGNTATKGSKERSRV
;
A
#
# COMPACT_ATOMS: atom_id res chain seq x y z
N MET A 1 -2.10 -18.02 -19.32
CA MET A 1 -1.84 -18.89 -18.15
C MET A 1 -0.82 -19.95 -18.53
N THR A 2 0.27 -20.09 -17.79
CA THR A 2 1.25 -21.16 -18.04
C THR A 2 0.66 -22.52 -17.67
N ALA A 3 1.07 -23.60 -18.35
CA ALA A 3 0.61 -24.96 -18.05
C ALA A 3 0.86 -25.34 -16.58
N ALA A 4 1.96 -24.86 -15.99
CA ALA A 4 2.29 -25.07 -14.58
C ALA A 4 1.24 -24.47 -13.64
N ALA A 5 0.81 -23.21 -13.86
CA ALA A 5 -0.23 -22.58 -13.05
C ALA A 5 -1.56 -23.33 -13.13
N GLY A 6 -1.90 -23.85 -14.33
CA GLY A 6 -3.06 -24.72 -14.53
C GLY A 6 -2.97 -26.02 -13.74
N VAL A 7 -1.84 -26.73 -13.81
CA VAL A 7 -1.60 -27.97 -13.07
C VAL A 7 -1.66 -27.75 -11.56
N ILE A 8 -1.02 -26.71 -11.05
CA ILE A 8 -1.05 -26.38 -9.61
C ILE A 8 -2.48 -26.05 -9.18
N SER A 9 -3.22 -25.26 -9.96
CA SER A 9 -4.61 -24.92 -9.66
C SER A 9 -5.51 -26.17 -9.64
N LEU A 10 -5.36 -27.07 -10.60
CA LEU A 10 -6.09 -28.35 -10.63
C LEU A 10 -5.72 -29.25 -9.45
N PHE A 11 -4.45 -29.30 -9.07
CA PHE A 11 -4.00 -30.05 -7.90
C PHE A 11 -4.58 -29.48 -6.59
N LEU A 12 -4.61 -28.16 -6.43
CA LEU A 12 -5.21 -27.51 -5.25
C LEU A 12 -6.72 -27.72 -5.20
N LEU A 13 -7.41 -27.65 -6.35
CA LEU A 13 -8.83 -28.01 -6.45
C LEU A 13 -9.05 -29.48 -6.08
N TYR A 14 -8.19 -30.38 -6.53
CA TYR A 14 -8.23 -31.79 -6.15
C TYR A 14 -8.05 -31.95 -4.63
N LEU A 15 -7.08 -31.28 -4.00
CA LEU A 15 -6.91 -31.31 -2.55
C LEU A 15 -8.14 -30.76 -1.81
N ALA A 16 -8.75 -29.69 -2.32
CA ALA A 16 -9.99 -29.14 -1.77
C ALA A 16 -11.12 -30.16 -1.83
N VAL A 17 -11.32 -30.82 -2.98
CA VAL A 17 -12.33 -31.88 -3.14
C VAL A 17 -12.04 -33.05 -2.20
N MET A 18 -10.79 -33.49 -2.10
CA MET A 18 -10.39 -34.59 -1.20
C MET A 18 -10.67 -34.25 0.27
N HIS A 19 -10.42 -33.00 0.69
CA HIS A 19 -10.72 -32.55 2.05
C HIS A 19 -12.25 -32.51 2.28
N ARG A 20 -13.01 -31.88 1.39
CA ARG A 20 -14.47 -31.76 1.48
C ARG A 20 -15.18 -33.11 1.43
N THR A 21 -14.62 -34.09 0.72
CA THR A 21 -15.14 -35.47 0.63
C THR A 21 -14.57 -36.41 1.70
N ARG A 22 -13.83 -35.88 2.68
CA ARG A 22 -13.24 -36.63 3.82
C ARG A 22 -12.22 -37.70 3.42
N ARG A 23 -11.67 -37.63 2.21
CA ARG A 23 -10.64 -38.55 1.73
C ARG A 23 -9.24 -38.22 2.28
N ILE A 24 -9.04 -37.00 2.80
CA ILE A 24 -7.84 -36.60 3.55
C ILE A 24 -8.20 -35.97 4.89
N THR A 25 -7.38 -36.22 5.91
CA THR A 25 -7.56 -35.67 7.27
C THR A 25 -6.40 -34.79 7.73
N TRP A 26 -5.26 -34.83 7.03
CA TRP A 26 -4.05 -34.08 7.44
C TRP A 26 -4.27 -32.57 7.39
N LEU A 27 -5.05 -32.06 6.43
CA LEU A 27 -5.33 -30.63 6.32
C LEU A 27 -6.16 -30.11 7.50
N GLN A 28 -7.14 -30.90 7.95
CA GLN A 28 -7.90 -30.60 9.16
C GLN A 28 -6.99 -30.63 10.39
N ARG A 29 -6.17 -31.67 10.55
CA ARG A 29 -5.22 -31.78 11.68
C ARG A 29 -4.25 -30.59 11.76
N LEU A 30 -3.78 -30.12 10.61
CA LEU A 30 -2.92 -28.93 10.55
C LEU A 30 -3.68 -27.66 10.96
N ALA A 31 -4.92 -27.51 10.50
CA ALA A 31 -5.79 -26.40 10.88
C ALA A 31 -6.12 -26.42 12.39
N ASP A 32 -6.39 -27.60 12.96
CA ASP A 32 -6.65 -27.79 14.39
C ASP A 32 -5.41 -27.44 15.21
N TYR A 33 -4.22 -27.91 14.81
CA TYR A 33 -2.95 -27.57 15.45
C TYR A 33 -2.68 -26.06 15.44
N ALA A 34 -2.87 -25.40 14.29
CA ALA A 34 -2.74 -23.95 14.20
C ALA A 34 -3.78 -23.23 15.08
N GLY A 35 -5.00 -23.76 15.11
CA GLY A 35 -6.11 -23.23 15.90
C GLY A 35 -5.84 -23.29 17.41
N GLU A 36 -5.26 -24.39 17.89
CA GLU A 36 -4.82 -24.54 19.29
C GLU A 36 -3.75 -23.51 19.65
N LYS A 37 -2.74 -23.30 18.79
CA LYS A 37 -1.63 -22.37 19.06
C LYS A 37 -2.06 -20.91 19.03
N LEU A 38 -2.94 -20.53 18.11
CA LEU A 38 -3.41 -19.15 17.95
C LEU A 38 -4.70 -18.85 18.71
N HIS A 39 -5.27 -19.87 19.37
CA HIS A 39 -6.56 -19.78 20.06
C HIS A 39 -7.67 -19.19 19.16
N ARG A 40 -7.77 -19.73 17.96
CA ARG A 40 -8.74 -19.35 16.93
C ARG A 40 -9.27 -20.60 16.22
N PRO A 41 -10.42 -20.52 15.55
CA PRO A 41 -10.86 -21.62 14.70
C PRO A 41 -9.80 -21.96 13.64
N GLY A 42 -9.64 -23.24 13.29
CA GLY A 42 -8.64 -23.67 12.32
C GLY A 42 -8.77 -23.00 10.95
N TRP A 43 -10.02 -22.69 10.53
CA TRP A 43 -10.34 -21.94 9.32
C TRP A 43 -9.98 -20.45 9.37
N VAL A 44 -9.52 -19.95 10.52
CA VAL A 44 -8.89 -18.63 10.67
C VAL A 44 -7.39 -18.79 10.86
N ALA A 45 -6.98 -19.62 11.81
CA ALA A 45 -5.59 -19.73 12.24
C ALA A 45 -4.64 -20.13 11.12
N LEU A 46 -4.92 -21.22 10.39
CA LEU A 46 -4.06 -21.70 9.32
C LEU A 46 -3.99 -20.70 8.15
N PRO A 47 -5.11 -20.15 7.64
CA PRO A 47 -5.09 -19.06 6.68
C PRO A 47 -4.26 -17.85 7.09
N LEU A 48 -4.33 -17.42 8.36
CA LEU A 48 -3.55 -16.26 8.83
C LEU A 48 -2.05 -16.53 8.86
N VAL A 49 -1.62 -17.72 9.30
CA VAL A 49 -0.20 -18.10 9.29
C VAL A 49 0.34 -18.13 7.86
N MET A 50 -0.43 -18.70 6.93
CA MET A 50 -0.08 -18.70 5.52
C MET A 50 -0.01 -17.26 5.00
N PHE A 51 -1.04 -16.46 5.23
CA PHE A 51 -1.13 -15.08 4.77
C PHE A 51 0.08 -14.23 5.18
N ILE A 52 0.50 -14.30 6.45
CA ILE A 52 1.66 -13.53 6.96
C ILE A 52 2.93 -13.92 6.21
N SER A 53 3.17 -15.22 6.05
CA SER A 53 4.35 -15.71 5.34
C SER A 53 4.36 -15.24 3.89
N THR A 54 3.19 -15.26 3.24
CA THR A 54 3.06 -14.99 1.81
C THR A 54 3.08 -13.50 1.49
N ILE A 55 2.47 -12.66 2.34
CA ILE A 55 2.49 -11.20 2.14
C ILE A 55 3.90 -10.64 2.38
N LEU A 56 4.66 -11.19 3.34
CA LEU A 56 6.06 -10.80 3.56
C LEU A 56 6.94 -11.24 2.39
N THR A 57 6.71 -12.44 1.84
CA THR A 57 7.40 -12.92 0.63
C THR A 57 7.09 -12.02 -0.56
N ALA A 58 5.82 -11.68 -0.78
CA ALA A 58 5.40 -10.77 -1.85
C ALA A 58 6.01 -9.37 -1.67
N PHE A 59 6.02 -8.84 -0.45
CA PHE A 59 6.56 -7.52 -0.14
C PHE A 59 8.06 -7.45 -0.39
N PHE A 60 8.83 -8.46 0.07
CA PHE A 60 10.25 -8.56 -0.24
C PHE A 60 10.50 -8.57 -1.75
N GLY A 61 9.80 -9.44 -2.48
CA GLY A 61 9.89 -9.51 -3.94
C GLY A 61 9.55 -8.17 -4.58
N PHE A 62 8.50 -7.49 -4.14
CA PHE A 62 8.08 -6.22 -4.68
C PHE A 62 9.11 -5.09 -4.47
N ILE A 63 9.70 -4.96 -3.28
CA ILE A 63 10.73 -3.94 -3.05
C ILE A 63 11.98 -4.23 -3.88
N TRP A 64 12.37 -5.50 -3.98
CA TRP A 64 13.50 -5.90 -4.80
C TRP A 64 13.26 -5.61 -6.29
N ASP A 65 12.06 -5.90 -6.78
CA ASP A 65 11.62 -5.66 -8.15
C ASP A 65 11.70 -4.18 -8.53
N VAL A 66 11.11 -3.31 -7.70
CA VAL A 66 11.17 -1.87 -7.90
C VAL A 66 12.62 -1.37 -7.89
N SER A 67 13.43 -1.84 -6.94
CA SER A 67 14.84 -1.45 -6.83
C SER A 67 15.64 -1.87 -8.07
N LEU A 68 15.43 -3.10 -8.57
CA LEU A 68 16.04 -3.60 -9.81
C LEU A 68 15.64 -2.75 -11.03
N HIS A 69 14.36 -2.39 -11.16
CA HIS A 69 13.89 -1.56 -12.27
C HIS A 69 14.45 -0.14 -12.23
N ILE A 70 14.70 0.39 -11.04
CA ILE A 70 15.39 1.68 -10.87
C ILE A 70 16.87 1.54 -11.23
N GLY A 71 17.54 0.47 -10.78
CA GLY A 71 18.98 0.29 -10.94
C GLY A 71 19.43 -0.14 -12.34
N ARG A 72 18.66 -1.02 -13.00
CA ARG A 72 19.06 -1.70 -14.25
C ARG A 72 18.07 -1.51 -15.41
N GLY A 73 16.86 -1.03 -15.13
CA GLY A 73 15.85 -0.81 -16.14
C GLY A 73 14.98 -2.02 -16.46
N ARG A 74 14.63 -2.18 -17.74
CA ARG A 74 13.59 -3.11 -18.18
C ARG A 74 14.03 -4.57 -18.18
N ASP A 75 13.05 -5.46 -18.02
CA ASP A 75 13.22 -6.89 -18.19
C ASP A 75 13.10 -7.35 -19.65
N GLU A 76 13.82 -8.40 -20.01
CA GLU A 76 13.62 -9.14 -21.28
C GLU A 76 12.33 -9.99 -21.28
N GLY A 77 11.59 -10.04 -20.15
CA GLY A 77 10.30 -10.69 -20.05
C GLY A 77 9.83 -10.91 -18.61
N PRO A 78 8.56 -11.34 -18.40
CA PRO A 78 7.91 -11.40 -17.07
C PRO A 78 8.51 -12.42 -16.09
N LEU A 79 9.46 -13.24 -16.52
CA LEU A 79 10.19 -14.21 -15.68
C LEU A 79 11.71 -13.99 -15.70
N ALA A 80 12.18 -12.91 -16.34
CA ALA A 80 13.61 -12.59 -16.41
C ALA A 80 14.13 -12.09 -15.05
N ASN A 81 13.27 -11.43 -14.26
CA ASN A 81 13.61 -10.91 -12.95
C ASN A 81 13.36 -11.94 -11.82
N PRO A 82 14.39 -12.30 -11.03
CA PRO A 82 14.25 -13.16 -9.86
C PRO A 82 13.21 -12.68 -8.84
N ALA A 83 13.03 -11.38 -8.69
CA ALA A 83 12.08 -10.76 -7.77
C ALA A 83 10.63 -11.12 -8.11
N HIS A 84 10.30 -11.23 -9.40
CA HIS A 84 8.96 -11.65 -9.86
C HIS A 84 8.52 -13.00 -9.30
N TYR A 85 9.43 -13.95 -9.08
CA TYR A 85 9.07 -15.24 -8.50
C TYR A 85 8.56 -15.11 -7.07
N PHE A 86 9.15 -14.22 -6.27
CA PHE A 86 8.70 -13.94 -4.90
C PHE A 86 7.33 -13.29 -4.89
N ILE A 87 7.08 -12.33 -5.81
CA ILE A 87 5.77 -11.68 -5.96
C ILE A 87 4.73 -12.70 -6.40
N LEU A 88 4.98 -13.46 -7.48
CA LEU A 88 4.05 -14.45 -8.02
C LEU A 88 3.69 -15.52 -6.99
N VAL A 89 4.70 -16.09 -6.31
CA VAL A 89 4.47 -17.07 -5.24
C VAL A 89 3.67 -16.42 -4.10
N GLY A 90 4.08 -15.23 -3.64
CA GLY A 90 3.41 -14.54 -2.55
C GLY A 90 1.94 -14.23 -2.85
N LEU A 91 1.62 -13.68 -4.02
CA LEU A 91 0.24 -13.37 -4.42
C LEU A 91 -0.59 -14.64 -4.67
N PHE A 92 0.02 -15.67 -5.25
CA PHE A 92 -0.67 -16.94 -5.49
C PHE A 92 -1.08 -17.60 -4.18
N PHE A 93 -0.17 -17.65 -3.21
CA PHE A 93 -0.48 -18.20 -1.89
C PHE A 93 -1.34 -17.26 -1.03
N LEU A 94 -1.37 -15.96 -1.29
CA LEU A 94 -2.36 -15.04 -0.69
C LEU A 94 -3.78 -15.42 -1.12
N PHE A 95 -4.02 -15.67 -2.42
CA PHE A 95 -5.30 -16.20 -2.89
C PHE A 95 -5.63 -17.55 -2.22
N ILE A 96 -4.65 -18.45 -2.12
CA ILE A 96 -4.82 -19.74 -1.45
C ILE A 96 -5.17 -19.58 0.03
N ALA A 97 -4.57 -18.62 0.74
CA ALA A 97 -4.92 -18.36 2.14
C ALA A 97 -6.41 -18.02 2.28
N GLY A 98 -6.94 -17.17 1.41
CA GLY A 98 -8.38 -16.90 1.34
C GLY A 98 -9.21 -18.15 0.99
N ALA A 99 -8.78 -18.91 -0.01
CA ALA A 99 -9.45 -20.16 -0.41
C ALA A 99 -9.47 -21.21 0.71
N LEU A 100 -8.39 -21.33 1.48
CA LEU A 100 -8.32 -22.21 2.65
C LEU A 100 -9.35 -21.83 3.70
N ALA A 101 -9.52 -20.54 3.99
CA ALA A 101 -10.57 -20.08 4.91
C ALA A 101 -11.99 -20.47 4.45
N ILE A 102 -12.22 -20.54 3.13
CA ILE A 102 -13.50 -20.96 2.53
C ILE A 102 -13.69 -22.49 2.59
N ILE A 103 -12.61 -23.26 2.39
CA ILE A 103 -12.66 -24.72 2.24
C ILE A 103 -12.69 -25.45 3.58
N LEU A 104 -11.94 -24.96 4.58
CA LEU A 104 -11.71 -25.62 5.86
C LEU A 104 -12.98 -25.86 6.72
N PRO A 105 -13.97 -24.94 6.81
CA PRO A 105 -15.16 -25.16 7.63
C PRO A 105 -15.99 -26.34 7.12
N ARG A 106 -15.92 -27.49 7.80
CA ARG A 106 -16.57 -28.73 7.39
C ARG A 106 -17.70 -29.10 8.34
N ASP A 107 -18.90 -29.30 7.78
CA ASP A 107 -20.14 -29.63 8.51
C ASP A 107 -20.50 -28.62 9.61
N GLU A 108 -19.97 -27.40 9.51
CA GLU A 108 -20.21 -26.30 10.42
C GLU A 108 -20.57 -25.03 9.65
N LYS A 109 -21.17 -24.07 10.35
CA LYS A 109 -21.38 -22.70 9.85
C LYS A 109 -20.32 -21.79 10.48
N PRO A 110 -19.35 -21.25 9.71
CA PRO A 110 -18.25 -20.43 10.23
C PRO A 110 -18.75 -19.03 10.61
N GLY A 111 -19.39 -18.93 11.77
CA GLY A 111 -19.93 -17.68 12.31
C GLY A 111 -21.27 -17.25 11.70
N PRO A 112 -21.90 -16.22 12.27
CA PRO A 112 -23.26 -15.81 11.90
C PRO A 112 -23.34 -15.17 10.51
N ALA A 113 -22.26 -14.50 10.08
CA ALA A 113 -22.15 -13.78 8.82
C ALA A 113 -21.86 -14.67 7.61
N ALA A 114 -21.58 -15.97 7.82
CA ALA A 114 -21.18 -16.90 6.77
C ALA A 114 -22.13 -16.87 5.55
N ILE A 115 -21.54 -17.03 4.37
CA ILE A 115 -22.24 -17.07 3.08
C ILE A 115 -22.49 -18.51 2.72
N LYS A 116 -23.75 -18.84 2.44
CA LYS A 116 -24.17 -20.16 2.01
C LYS A 116 -23.79 -20.36 0.54
N ILE A 117 -22.87 -21.29 0.27
CA ILE A 117 -22.45 -21.66 -1.09
C ILE A 117 -23.34 -22.80 -1.60
N THR A 118 -23.49 -23.86 -0.81
CA THR A 118 -24.38 -25.00 -1.13
C THR A 118 -25.30 -25.31 0.05
N ARG A 119 -26.05 -26.42 -0.01
CA ARG A 119 -26.88 -26.85 1.13
C ARG A 119 -26.05 -27.14 2.39
N THR A 120 -24.81 -27.58 2.25
CA THR A 120 -23.94 -28.06 3.35
C THR A 120 -22.60 -27.30 3.42
N TRP A 121 -22.42 -26.27 2.61
CA TRP A 121 -21.18 -25.50 2.57
C TRP A 121 -21.44 -24.02 2.82
N TYR A 122 -20.78 -23.52 3.85
CA TYR A 122 -20.80 -22.12 4.26
C TYR A 122 -19.37 -21.60 4.30
N ALA A 123 -19.14 -20.41 3.76
CA ALA A 123 -17.84 -19.75 3.75
C ALA A 123 -17.85 -18.50 4.65
N PRO A 124 -16.77 -18.24 5.42
CA PRO A 124 -16.62 -16.99 6.15
C PRO A 124 -16.49 -15.82 5.16
N THR A 125 -17.06 -14.68 5.52
CA THR A 125 -17.06 -13.49 4.66
C THR A 125 -15.64 -12.99 4.44
N GLY A 126 -14.83 -12.92 5.50
CA GLY A 126 -13.44 -12.50 5.45
C GLY A 126 -12.59 -13.38 4.54
N GLY A 127 -12.83 -14.69 4.52
CA GLY A 127 -12.14 -15.63 3.62
C GLY A 127 -12.41 -15.34 2.15
N LEU A 128 -13.67 -15.04 1.81
CA LEU A 128 -14.07 -14.62 0.47
C LEU A 128 -13.44 -13.29 0.05
N LEU A 129 -13.29 -12.34 0.98
CA LEU A 129 -12.67 -11.05 0.70
C LEU A 129 -11.16 -11.18 0.49
N ILE A 130 -10.47 -12.01 1.29
CA ILE A 130 -9.03 -12.28 1.08
C ILE A 130 -8.84 -12.97 -0.27
N ALA A 131 -9.64 -13.99 -0.58
CA ALA A 131 -9.57 -14.66 -1.88
C ALA A 131 -9.88 -13.70 -3.04
N GLY A 132 -10.90 -12.85 -2.91
CA GLY A 132 -11.24 -11.85 -3.93
C GLY A 132 -10.13 -10.82 -4.13
N SER A 133 -9.51 -10.34 -3.05
CA SER A 133 -8.40 -9.39 -3.09
C SER A 133 -7.16 -10.02 -3.74
N GLY A 134 -6.86 -11.27 -3.40
CA GLY A 134 -5.77 -12.04 -4.02
C GLY A 134 -6.02 -12.36 -5.49
N LEU A 135 -7.26 -12.67 -5.87
CA LEU A 135 -7.62 -12.87 -7.28
C LEU A 135 -7.47 -11.57 -8.08
N TYR A 136 -7.93 -10.45 -7.52
CA TYR A 136 -7.77 -9.13 -8.14
C TYR A 136 -6.29 -8.77 -8.33
N ALA A 137 -5.44 -9.05 -7.34
CA ALA A 137 -3.99 -8.91 -7.47
C ALA A 137 -3.43 -9.84 -8.57
N LEU A 138 -3.75 -11.14 -8.53
CA LEU A 138 -3.23 -12.13 -9.49
C LEU A 138 -3.63 -11.86 -10.94
N ILE A 139 -4.84 -11.34 -11.19
CA ILE A 139 -5.28 -10.95 -12.53
C ILE A 139 -4.51 -9.73 -13.03
N GLY A 140 -3.94 -8.92 -12.13
CA GLY A 140 -3.05 -7.82 -12.49
C GLY A 140 -1.92 -8.26 -13.41
N PHE A 141 -1.22 -9.36 -13.13
CA PHE A 141 -0.10 -9.87 -13.95
C PHE A 141 -0.43 -10.12 -15.44
N PRO A 142 -1.42 -10.95 -15.80
CA PRO A 142 -1.76 -11.14 -17.21
C PRO A 142 -2.35 -9.88 -17.85
N LEU A 143 -3.04 -9.02 -17.08
CA LEU A 143 -3.51 -7.73 -17.60
C LEU A 143 -2.35 -6.77 -17.86
N ASP A 144 -1.28 -6.85 -17.07
CA ASP A 144 -0.07 -6.06 -17.18
C ASP A 144 0.72 -6.41 -18.46
N ASP A 145 0.88 -7.70 -18.77
CA ASP A 145 1.44 -8.14 -20.05
C ASP A 145 0.59 -7.65 -21.25
N ILE A 146 -0.73 -7.65 -21.12
CA ILE A 146 -1.62 -7.07 -22.14
C ILE A 146 -1.42 -5.55 -22.23
N TRP A 147 -1.33 -4.87 -21.09
CA TRP A 147 -1.11 -3.44 -20.99
C TRP A 147 0.18 -3.04 -21.69
N HIS A 148 1.28 -3.72 -21.40
CA HIS A 148 2.58 -3.44 -22.02
C HIS A 148 2.59 -3.65 -23.53
N ARG A 149 1.86 -4.64 -24.04
CA ARG A 149 1.71 -4.84 -25.49
C ARG A 149 0.89 -3.76 -26.17
N MET A 150 -0.04 -3.14 -25.44
CA MET A 150 -0.93 -2.11 -25.97
C MET A 150 -0.35 -0.69 -25.86
N PHE A 151 0.37 -0.41 -24.77
CA PHE A 151 0.78 0.95 -24.38
C PHE A 151 2.28 1.10 -24.15
N GLY A 152 3.08 0.06 -24.36
CA GLY A 152 4.51 0.04 -24.04
C GLY A 152 4.80 -0.27 -22.57
N GLN A 153 6.08 -0.47 -22.24
CA GLN A 153 6.48 -0.81 -20.88
C GLN A 153 6.37 0.43 -19.97
N ASP A 154 5.64 0.26 -18.87
CA ASP A 154 5.50 1.29 -17.85
C ASP A 154 6.33 0.82 -16.65
N VAL A 155 7.42 1.52 -16.38
CA VAL A 155 8.34 1.22 -15.26
C VAL A 155 7.96 1.99 -13.99
N THR A 156 6.73 2.51 -13.92
CA THR A 156 6.22 3.24 -12.74
C THR A 156 5.37 2.38 -11.86
N LEU A 157 5.38 2.71 -10.57
CA LEU A 157 4.49 2.09 -9.61
C LEU A 157 3.01 2.31 -9.94
N TRP A 158 2.67 3.48 -10.49
CA TRP A 158 1.28 3.90 -10.70
C TRP A 158 0.69 3.51 -12.04
N GLY A 159 1.37 2.62 -12.78
CA GLY A 159 0.76 1.86 -13.88
C GLY A 159 -0.59 1.26 -13.43
N PRO A 160 -1.69 1.41 -14.20
CA PRO A 160 -3.02 0.99 -13.74
C PRO A 160 -3.10 -0.49 -13.31
N THR A 161 -2.39 -1.37 -13.99
CA THR A 161 -2.29 -2.81 -13.66
C THR A 161 -1.44 -3.06 -12.41
N HIS A 162 -0.38 -2.28 -12.18
CA HIS A 162 0.40 -2.30 -10.92
C HIS A 162 -0.46 -1.89 -9.73
N LEU A 163 -1.32 -0.88 -9.87
CA LEU A 163 -2.28 -0.49 -8.84
C LEU A 163 -3.25 -1.64 -8.48
N MET A 164 -3.55 -2.54 -9.42
CA MET A 164 -4.33 -3.74 -9.12
C MET A 164 -3.55 -4.75 -8.27
N LEU A 165 -2.30 -5.03 -8.66
CA LEU A 165 -1.40 -5.93 -7.94
C LEU A 165 -1.22 -5.48 -6.49
N ILE A 166 -0.79 -4.23 -6.34
CA ILE A 166 -0.44 -3.61 -5.06
C ILE A 166 -1.72 -3.37 -4.24
N GLY A 167 -2.78 -2.86 -4.86
CA GLY A 167 -4.05 -2.60 -4.19
C GLY A 167 -4.73 -3.86 -3.70
N GLY A 168 -4.70 -4.95 -4.48
CA GLY A 168 -5.24 -6.24 -4.06
C GLY A 168 -4.48 -6.84 -2.89
N ALA A 169 -3.15 -6.83 -2.94
CA ALA A 169 -2.31 -7.31 -1.85
C ALA A 169 -2.47 -6.45 -0.59
N GLY A 170 -2.36 -5.13 -0.70
CA GLY A 170 -2.47 -4.20 0.43
C GLY A 170 -3.85 -4.23 1.09
N LEU A 171 -4.94 -4.19 0.30
CA LEU A 171 -6.30 -4.18 0.86
C LEU A 171 -6.76 -5.55 1.38
N SER A 172 -6.09 -6.65 1.02
CA SER A 172 -6.38 -7.98 1.58
C SER A 172 -6.18 -8.05 3.10
N LEU A 173 -5.34 -7.17 3.67
CA LEU A 173 -5.16 -7.01 5.11
C LEU A 173 -6.44 -6.57 5.83
N VAL A 174 -7.32 -5.82 5.16
CA VAL A 174 -8.68 -5.54 5.67
C VAL A 174 -9.49 -6.84 5.76
N GLY A 175 -9.40 -7.70 4.74
CA GLY A 175 -10.01 -9.04 4.75
C GLY A 175 -9.50 -9.92 5.89
N VAL A 176 -8.20 -9.86 6.19
CA VAL A 176 -7.57 -10.53 7.34
C VAL A 176 -8.15 -10.05 8.68
N LEU A 177 -8.27 -8.73 8.88
CA LEU A 177 -8.88 -8.16 10.07
C LEU A 177 -10.35 -8.60 10.23
N LEU A 178 -11.08 -8.71 9.13
CA LEU A 178 -12.46 -9.19 9.11
C LEU A 178 -12.56 -10.69 9.43
N LEU A 179 -11.69 -11.52 8.85
CA LEU A 179 -11.63 -12.96 9.12
C LEU A 179 -11.29 -13.25 10.59
N GLU A 180 -10.30 -12.52 11.14
CA GLU A 180 -9.94 -12.62 12.57
C GLU A 180 -11.12 -12.29 13.47
N HIS A 181 -11.87 -11.22 13.14
CA HIS A 181 -13.06 -10.83 13.88
C HIS A 181 -14.17 -11.90 13.80
N GLU A 182 -14.47 -12.43 12.61
CA GLU A 182 -15.44 -13.53 12.44
C GLU A 182 -15.06 -14.75 13.29
N GLY A 183 -13.78 -15.11 13.34
CA GLY A 183 -13.27 -16.20 14.18
C GLY A 183 -13.57 -16.00 15.66
N ARG A 184 -13.38 -14.78 16.18
CA ARG A 184 -13.71 -14.44 17.57
C ARG A 184 -15.21 -14.51 17.85
N VAL A 185 -16.03 -13.97 16.94
CA VAL A 185 -17.49 -14.02 17.08
C VAL A 185 -17.99 -15.47 17.07
N ALA A 186 -17.43 -16.32 16.21
CA ALA A 186 -17.79 -17.74 16.18
C ALA A 186 -17.46 -18.44 17.50
N MET A 187 -16.24 -18.26 18.03
CA MET A 187 -15.83 -18.83 19.32
C MET A 187 -16.72 -18.37 20.49
N ALA A 188 -17.04 -17.07 20.55
CA ALA A 188 -17.94 -16.53 21.57
C ALA A 188 -19.36 -17.13 21.48
N SER A 189 -19.88 -17.31 20.26
CA SER A 189 -21.20 -17.89 20.01
C SER A 189 -21.26 -19.36 20.46
N THR A 190 -20.20 -20.12 20.20
CA THR A 190 -20.07 -21.51 20.66
C THR A 190 -20.05 -21.58 22.19
N ALA A 191 -19.25 -20.73 22.86
CA ALA A 191 -19.17 -20.71 24.32
C ALA A 191 -20.53 -20.43 24.99
N VAL A 192 -21.30 -19.46 24.46
CA VAL A 192 -22.65 -19.16 24.96
C VAL A 192 -23.59 -20.34 24.76
N THR A 193 -23.54 -21.01 23.60
CA THR A 193 -24.38 -22.17 23.31
C THR A 193 -24.04 -23.33 24.25
N THR A 194 -22.75 -23.62 24.45
CA THR A 194 -22.30 -24.69 25.34
C THR A 194 -22.73 -24.44 26.78
N ALA A 195 -22.57 -23.20 27.29
CA ALA A 195 -23.02 -22.82 28.63
C ALA A 195 -24.55 -22.97 28.79
N ALA A 196 -25.33 -22.54 27.78
CA ALA A 196 -26.79 -22.67 27.78
C ALA A 196 -27.25 -24.14 27.75
N THR A 197 -26.50 -25.03 27.08
CA THR A 197 -26.80 -26.47 27.04
C THR A 197 -26.29 -27.25 28.25
N ALA A 198 -25.26 -26.75 28.93
CA ALA A 198 -24.63 -27.41 30.08
C ALA A 198 -25.38 -27.20 31.40
N GLY A 199 -26.28 -26.21 31.48
CA GLY A 199 -27.15 -26.00 32.63
C GLY A 199 -26.41 -25.80 33.96
N GLU A 200 -25.28 -25.08 33.95
CA GLU A 200 -24.50 -24.89 35.18
C GLU A 200 -25.12 -23.86 36.15
N PRO A 201 -25.07 -24.12 37.48
CA PRO A 201 -25.70 -23.30 38.50
C PRO A 201 -24.84 -22.10 38.90
N ASP A 202 -25.50 -21.05 39.37
CA ASP A 202 -24.92 -19.86 40.02
C ASP A 202 -23.90 -20.26 41.11
N GLY A 203 -22.61 -20.12 40.84
CA GLY A 203 -21.55 -20.38 41.81
C GLY A 203 -20.30 -19.56 41.50
N GLU A 204 -19.93 -18.65 42.42
CA GLU A 204 -18.73 -17.82 42.34
C GLU A 204 -17.47 -18.70 42.16
N THR A 205 -16.99 -18.80 40.93
CA THR A 205 -15.75 -19.49 40.60
C THR A 205 -14.59 -18.62 41.04
N LYS A 206 -13.89 -18.98 42.13
CA LYS A 206 -12.60 -18.36 42.47
C LYS A 206 -11.63 -18.64 41.32
N ALA A 207 -11.22 -17.57 40.62
CA ALA A 207 -10.32 -17.67 39.47
C ALA A 207 -8.98 -18.31 39.88
N ASP A 208 -8.67 -19.46 39.27
CA ASP A 208 -7.41 -20.17 39.44
C ASP A 208 -6.23 -19.28 38.94
N PRO A 209 -5.18 -19.06 39.75
CA PRO A 209 -3.99 -18.30 39.35
C PRO A 209 -3.37 -18.77 38.03
N ALA A 210 -3.39 -20.08 37.74
CA ALA A 210 -2.89 -20.62 36.47
C ALA A 210 -3.76 -20.19 35.28
N GLN A 211 -5.08 -20.16 35.45
CA GLN A 211 -6.03 -19.67 34.45
C GLN A 211 -5.92 -18.14 34.25
N ALA A 212 -5.60 -17.39 35.31
CA ALA A 212 -5.35 -15.95 35.25
C ALA A 212 -4.04 -15.60 34.50
N VAL A 213 -2.97 -16.39 34.70
CA VAL A 213 -1.72 -16.24 33.94
C VAL A 213 -1.94 -16.60 32.47
N ASP A 214 -2.66 -17.68 32.18
CA ASP A 214 -2.98 -18.10 30.83
C ASP A 214 -3.91 -17.10 30.10
N SER A 215 -4.88 -16.50 30.80
CA SER A 215 -5.74 -15.45 30.23
C SER A 215 -4.96 -14.16 29.93
N ARG A 216 -4.03 -13.76 30.82
CA ARG A 216 -3.13 -12.62 30.58
C ARG A 216 -2.21 -12.86 29.40
N LYS A 217 -1.57 -14.04 29.31
CA LYS A 217 -0.71 -14.41 28.19
C LYS A 217 -1.48 -14.40 26.86
N ARG A 218 -2.69 -14.95 26.84
CA ARG A 218 -3.59 -14.93 25.67
C ARG A 218 -4.01 -13.50 25.27
N SER A 219 -4.25 -12.62 26.22
CA SER A 219 -4.54 -11.21 25.98
C SER A 219 -3.37 -10.49 25.31
N ILE A 220 -2.14 -10.72 25.79
CA ILE A 220 -0.91 -10.15 25.21
C ILE A 220 -0.69 -10.64 23.79
N ILE A 221 -0.80 -11.96 23.54
CA ILE A 221 -0.64 -12.54 22.19
C ILE A 221 -1.71 -11.97 21.24
N THR A 222 -2.96 -11.87 21.68
CA THR A 222 -4.04 -11.30 20.87
C THR A 222 -3.79 -9.83 20.55
N TRP A 223 -3.32 -9.05 21.53
CA TRP A 223 -2.95 -7.66 21.33
C TRP A 223 -1.80 -7.54 20.31
N PHE A 224 -0.74 -8.33 20.48
CA PHE A 224 0.42 -8.36 19.57
C PHE A 224 0.02 -8.70 18.14
N MET A 225 -0.72 -9.79 17.94
CA MET A 225 -1.13 -10.25 16.60
C MET A 225 -2.01 -9.20 15.90
N ARG A 226 -2.95 -8.59 16.64
CA ARG A 226 -3.84 -7.56 16.08
C ARG A 226 -3.10 -6.26 15.78
N SER A 227 -2.22 -5.81 16.67
CA SER A 227 -1.37 -4.64 16.40
C SER A 227 -0.43 -4.88 15.21
N SER A 228 0.11 -6.10 15.07
CA SER A 228 0.95 -6.48 13.92
C SER A 228 0.17 -6.48 12.60
N ALA A 229 -1.11 -6.91 12.61
CA ALA A 229 -1.96 -6.81 11.42
C ALA A 229 -2.19 -5.36 10.97
N PHE A 230 -2.29 -4.42 11.91
CA PHE A 230 -2.33 -2.98 11.58
C PHE A 230 -0.97 -2.46 11.12
N GLY A 231 0.15 -2.96 11.64
CA GLY A 231 1.49 -2.67 11.11
C GLY A 231 1.63 -3.15 9.66
N GLY A 232 1.15 -4.36 9.35
CA GLY A 232 1.02 -4.85 7.99
C GLY A 232 0.14 -3.94 7.12
N LEU A 233 -0.98 -3.43 7.64
CA LEU A 233 -1.85 -2.48 6.93
C LEU A 233 -1.17 -1.13 6.67
N VAL A 234 -0.33 -0.64 7.59
CA VAL A 234 0.51 0.55 7.34
C VAL A 234 1.42 0.29 6.13
N ILE A 235 2.14 -0.85 6.10
CA ILE A 235 2.98 -1.23 4.96
C ILE A 235 2.15 -1.33 3.67
N GLY A 236 1.04 -2.07 3.72
CA GLY A 236 0.19 -2.33 2.56
C GLY A 236 -0.50 -1.09 1.99
N LEU A 237 -0.62 0.00 2.77
CA LEU A 237 -1.10 1.29 2.28
C LEU A 237 0.06 2.26 1.94
N SER A 238 1.26 2.04 2.47
CA SER A 238 2.44 2.87 2.19
C SER A 238 3.13 2.51 0.88
N VAL A 239 2.92 1.30 0.35
CA VAL A 239 3.49 0.85 -0.94
C VAL A 239 3.21 1.80 -2.10
N PHE A 240 2.08 2.54 -2.10
CA PHE A 240 1.76 3.57 -3.11
C PHE A 240 2.74 4.76 -3.11
N GLN A 241 3.64 4.85 -2.13
CA GLN A 241 4.60 5.93 -1.94
C GLN A 241 6.02 5.53 -2.35
N ILE A 242 6.25 4.31 -2.87
CA ILE A 242 7.61 3.77 -3.02
C ILE A 242 8.51 4.62 -3.91
N GLU A 243 7.97 5.31 -4.92
CA GLU A 243 8.80 6.15 -5.80
C GLU A 243 9.45 7.31 -5.02
N TYR A 244 8.74 7.88 -4.05
CA TYR A 244 9.30 8.88 -3.13
C TYR A 244 10.36 8.28 -2.21
N ASP A 245 10.20 7.01 -1.82
CA ASP A 245 11.16 6.29 -0.98
C ASP A 245 12.52 6.10 -1.67
N PHE A 246 12.59 6.26 -3.01
CA PHE A 246 13.81 6.24 -3.80
C PHE A 246 14.21 7.61 -4.37
N GLY A 247 13.36 8.64 -4.29
CA GLY A 247 13.60 9.94 -4.95
C GLY A 247 13.44 9.91 -6.47
N VAL A 248 12.57 9.03 -6.99
CA VAL A 248 12.28 8.89 -8.42
C VAL A 248 10.82 9.18 -8.76
N GLU A 249 10.13 9.92 -7.89
CA GLU A 249 8.72 10.26 -8.02
C GLU A 249 8.41 10.96 -9.35
N GLN A 250 7.33 10.51 -10.00
CA GLN A 250 6.87 11.06 -11.29
C GLN A 250 5.67 11.98 -11.13
N PHE A 251 5.38 12.34 -9.89
CA PHE A 251 4.25 13.15 -9.48
C PHE A 251 4.74 14.28 -8.61
N ARG A 252 3.88 15.29 -8.46
CA ARG A 252 4.19 16.45 -7.64
C ARG A 252 4.49 16.03 -6.20
N LEU A 253 5.53 16.62 -5.60
CA LEU A 253 5.92 16.35 -4.20
C LEU A 253 4.76 16.50 -3.21
N VAL A 254 3.83 17.43 -3.44
CA VAL A 254 2.63 17.65 -2.59
C VAL A 254 1.73 16.42 -2.47
N PHE A 255 1.84 15.47 -3.40
CA PHE A 255 1.07 14.23 -3.37
C PHE A 255 1.56 13.25 -2.29
N GLN A 256 2.83 13.28 -1.90
CA GLN A 256 3.38 12.42 -0.85
C GLN A 256 2.70 12.65 0.52
N PRO A 257 2.60 13.89 1.07
CA PRO A 257 1.81 14.19 2.27
C PRO A 257 0.39 13.60 2.29
N LEU A 258 -0.30 13.64 1.15
CA LEU A 258 -1.66 13.11 1.03
C LEU A 258 -1.67 11.59 1.19
N LEU A 259 -0.77 10.89 0.50
CA LEU A 259 -0.66 9.43 0.58
C LEU A 259 -0.30 8.99 2.01
N MET A 260 0.62 9.70 2.66
CA MET A 260 0.95 9.47 4.07
C MET A 260 -0.27 9.69 4.97
N THR A 261 -0.98 10.79 4.79
CA THR A 261 -2.18 11.11 5.60
C THR A 261 -3.26 10.04 5.42
N ALA A 262 -3.51 9.58 4.19
CA ALA A 262 -4.52 8.55 3.92
C ALA A 262 -4.13 7.19 4.53
N ALA A 263 -2.89 6.73 4.34
CA ALA A 263 -2.41 5.47 4.89
C ALA A 263 -2.39 5.50 6.44
N GLY A 264 -1.77 6.53 7.01
CA GLY A 264 -1.60 6.71 8.45
C GLY A 264 -2.94 6.90 9.17
N ALA A 265 -3.81 7.79 8.68
CA ALA A 265 -5.10 8.03 9.31
C ALA A 265 -5.96 6.77 9.33
N PHE A 266 -5.99 5.98 8.25
CA PHE A 266 -6.82 4.77 8.23
C PHE A 266 -6.28 3.71 9.21
N ALA A 267 -5.01 3.32 9.04
CA ALA A 267 -4.44 2.19 9.76
C ALA A 267 -4.27 2.50 11.26
N LEU A 268 -3.75 3.67 11.62
CA LEU A 268 -3.39 3.99 13.00
C LEU A 268 -4.61 4.30 13.87
N ILE A 269 -5.58 5.05 13.34
CA ILE A 269 -6.83 5.33 14.05
C ILE A 269 -7.60 4.02 14.28
N ALA A 270 -7.69 3.16 13.26
CA ALA A 270 -8.34 1.86 13.40
C ALA A 270 -7.59 0.96 14.41
N ALA A 271 -6.25 0.95 14.38
CA ALA A 271 -5.43 0.23 15.36
C ALA A 271 -5.76 0.66 16.79
N ARG A 272 -5.77 1.98 17.05
CA ARG A 272 -6.07 2.53 18.38
C ARG A 272 -7.49 2.21 18.82
N LEU A 273 -8.48 2.35 17.94
CA LEU A 273 -9.89 2.11 18.25
C LEU A 273 -10.25 0.64 18.43
N MET A 274 -9.55 -0.27 17.75
CA MET A 274 -9.88 -1.70 17.76
C MET A 274 -9.03 -2.49 18.76
N VAL A 275 -7.75 -2.14 18.91
CA VAL A 275 -6.80 -2.89 19.74
C VAL A 275 -6.55 -2.22 21.09
N GLY A 276 -6.56 -0.89 21.13
CA GLY A 276 -6.45 -0.12 22.37
C GLY A 276 -5.11 0.60 22.50
N ARG A 277 -4.66 0.81 23.74
CA ARG A 277 -3.53 1.70 24.02
C ARG A 277 -2.20 1.19 23.47
N GLY A 278 -1.42 2.08 22.88
CA GLY A 278 -0.08 1.81 22.35
C GLY A 278 -0.06 1.03 21.04
N SER A 279 -1.21 0.67 20.47
CA SER A 279 -1.26 -0.15 19.26
C SER A 279 -0.86 0.62 18.00
N ALA A 280 -1.08 1.94 17.95
CA ALA A 280 -0.63 2.75 16.80
C ALA A 280 0.90 2.88 16.79
N LEU A 281 1.51 3.13 17.96
CA LEU A 281 2.98 3.16 18.09
C LEU A 281 3.61 1.81 17.78
N PHE A 282 3.00 0.72 18.27
CA PHE A 282 3.46 -0.62 17.94
C PHE A 282 3.33 -0.91 16.44
N ALA A 283 2.22 -0.56 15.81
CA ALA A 283 2.01 -0.77 14.38
C ALA A 283 3.10 -0.07 13.55
N VAL A 284 3.45 1.16 13.92
CA VAL A 284 4.56 1.90 13.31
C VAL A 284 5.91 1.22 13.54
N ALA A 285 6.23 0.85 14.79
CA ALA A 285 7.50 0.19 15.09
C ALA A 285 7.64 -1.15 14.35
N PHE A 286 6.56 -1.94 14.30
CA PHE A 286 6.51 -3.17 13.54
C PHE A 286 6.72 -2.92 12.04
N ALA A 287 6.03 -1.93 11.47
CA ALA A 287 6.17 -1.58 10.06
C ALA A 287 7.61 -1.14 9.75
N ALA A 288 8.18 -0.25 10.56
CA ALA A 288 9.54 0.24 10.40
C ALA A 288 10.57 -0.90 10.43
N VAL A 289 10.46 -1.84 11.37
CA VAL A 289 11.36 -3.01 11.44
C VAL A 289 11.28 -3.85 10.16
N ILE A 290 10.08 -4.15 9.68
CA ILE A 290 9.92 -4.96 8.46
C ILE A 290 10.46 -4.20 7.23
N ARG A 291 10.18 -2.91 7.11
CA ARG A 291 10.67 -2.10 5.99
C ARG A 291 12.19 -1.95 6.01
N GLU A 292 12.78 -1.68 7.16
CA GLU A 292 14.23 -1.58 7.35
C GLU A 292 14.93 -2.90 7.02
N VAL A 293 14.43 -4.03 7.54
CA VAL A 293 15.01 -5.35 7.21
C VAL A 293 14.96 -5.60 5.72
N THR A 294 13.84 -5.30 5.05
CA THR A 294 13.76 -5.43 3.59
C THR A 294 14.72 -4.50 2.87
N ALA A 295 14.80 -3.22 3.26
CA ALA A 295 15.68 -2.22 2.65
C ALA A 295 17.17 -2.57 2.81
N LEU A 296 17.57 -3.17 3.94
CA LEU A 296 18.92 -3.67 4.18
C LEU A 296 19.23 -4.93 3.36
N ILE A 297 18.25 -5.81 3.15
CA ILE A 297 18.47 -6.97 2.29
C ILE A 297 18.57 -6.51 0.82
N VAL A 298 17.65 -5.68 0.35
CA VAL A 298 17.59 -5.27 -1.06
C VAL A 298 18.76 -4.34 -1.42
N GLY A 299 19.02 -3.32 -0.60
CA GLY A 299 20.08 -2.35 -0.89
C GLY A 299 21.48 -2.96 -0.73
N PRO A 300 22.05 -2.99 0.49
CA PRO A 300 23.44 -3.38 0.67
C PRO A 300 23.74 -4.88 0.51
N VAL A 301 22.78 -5.79 0.73
CA VAL A 301 23.06 -7.25 0.60
C VAL A 301 22.94 -7.73 -0.85
N LEU A 302 21.94 -7.26 -1.59
CA LEU A 302 21.75 -7.62 -3.00
C LEU A 302 22.44 -6.65 -3.98
N GLY A 303 22.88 -5.48 -3.50
CA GLY A 303 23.63 -4.50 -4.30
C GLY A 303 22.74 -3.60 -5.16
N GLU A 304 21.45 -3.48 -4.83
CA GLU A 304 20.48 -2.67 -5.59
C GLU A 304 20.32 -1.27 -4.96
N PRO A 305 19.65 -0.30 -5.62
CA PRO A 305 19.32 0.97 -5.01
C PRO A 305 18.70 0.82 -3.61
N HIS A 306 19.18 1.60 -2.65
CA HIS A 306 18.63 1.60 -1.30
C HIS A 306 17.39 2.51 -1.22
N SER A 307 16.31 1.99 -0.66
CA SER A 307 15.08 2.76 -0.38
C SER A 307 15.05 3.23 1.08
N VAL A 308 14.59 4.46 1.30
CA VAL A 308 14.10 4.88 2.62
C VAL A 308 12.62 4.49 2.79
N PHE A 309 11.92 5.07 3.77
CA PHE A 309 10.48 4.87 3.93
C PHE A 309 9.84 5.92 4.81
N THR A 310 8.55 6.20 4.57
CA THR A 310 7.70 6.93 5.51
C THR A 310 7.63 6.20 6.85
N LEU A 311 7.89 6.91 7.95
CA LEU A 311 7.96 6.33 9.29
C LEU A 311 6.59 6.26 9.98
N TYR A 312 5.73 7.25 9.77
CA TYR A 312 4.42 7.45 10.41
C TYR A 312 4.45 7.70 11.93
N LEU A 313 5.63 7.95 12.51
CA LEU A 313 5.78 8.11 13.96
C LEU A 313 5.04 9.35 14.47
N GLY A 314 5.16 10.47 13.76
CA GLY A 314 4.48 11.72 14.11
C GLY A 314 2.96 11.53 14.17
N MET A 315 2.42 10.84 13.16
CA MET A 315 1.00 10.50 13.08
C MET A 315 0.57 9.55 14.21
N ALA A 316 1.37 8.52 14.54
CA ALA A 316 1.04 7.58 15.61
C ALA A 316 1.04 8.24 16.99
N VAL A 317 1.98 9.15 17.26
CA VAL A 317 2.02 9.95 18.50
C VAL A 317 0.72 10.76 18.64
N VAL A 318 0.30 11.46 17.58
CA VAL A 318 -0.96 12.21 17.56
C VAL A 318 -2.15 11.30 17.84
N VAL A 319 -2.24 10.14 17.18
CA VAL A 319 -3.33 9.18 17.40
C VAL A 319 -3.39 8.67 18.84
N GLU A 320 -2.25 8.35 19.46
CA GLU A 320 -2.20 7.86 20.84
C GLU A 320 -2.56 8.96 21.85
N ILE A 321 -2.09 10.19 21.64
CA ILE A 321 -2.43 11.37 22.46
C ILE A 321 -3.93 11.64 22.39
N MET A 322 -4.49 11.71 21.17
CA MET A 322 -5.93 11.87 20.97
C MET A 322 -6.69 10.75 21.66
N GLY A 323 -6.16 9.52 21.60
CA GLY A 323 -6.69 8.34 22.26
C GLY A 323 -6.79 8.45 23.79
N LEU A 324 -6.07 9.36 24.44
CA LEU A 324 -6.18 9.63 25.89
C LEU A 324 -7.46 10.37 26.27
N THR A 325 -8.14 10.99 25.30
CA THR A 325 -9.36 11.77 25.53
C THR A 325 -10.62 10.90 25.59
N THR A 326 -11.72 11.47 26.09
CA THR A 326 -13.03 10.79 26.08
C THR A 326 -13.62 10.65 24.67
N LEU A 327 -13.06 11.31 23.66
CA LEU A 327 -13.50 11.21 22.27
C LEU A 327 -13.43 9.77 21.76
N VAL A 328 -12.50 8.94 22.25
CA VAL A 328 -12.33 7.54 21.84
C VAL A 328 -13.62 6.70 21.97
N ARG A 329 -14.53 7.11 22.87
CA ARG A 329 -15.85 6.49 23.05
C ARG A 329 -16.83 6.80 21.91
N ARG A 330 -16.61 7.89 21.17
CA ARG A 330 -17.39 8.33 20.01
C ARG A 330 -16.60 8.08 18.73
N ARG A 331 -16.53 6.82 18.29
CA ARG A 331 -15.62 6.35 17.22
C ARG A 331 -15.59 7.20 15.95
N LEU A 332 -16.75 7.62 15.42
CA LEU A 332 -16.79 8.48 14.23
C LEU A 332 -16.22 9.87 14.51
N LEU A 333 -16.60 10.49 15.63
CA LEU A 333 -16.09 11.80 16.01
C LEU A 333 -14.59 11.75 16.31
N PHE A 334 -14.14 10.70 17.01
CA PHE A 334 -12.73 10.43 17.23
C PHE A 334 -11.99 10.33 15.91
N GLY A 335 -12.50 9.52 14.99
CA GLY A 335 -11.92 9.35 13.66
C GLY A 335 -11.83 10.67 12.89
N ALA A 336 -12.91 11.46 12.86
CA ALA A 336 -12.93 12.77 12.20
C ALA A 336 -11.88 13.73 12.77
N VAL A 337 -11.90 13.97 14.08
CA VAL A 337 -11.01 14.94 14.74
C VAL A 337 -9.56 14.47 14.71
N THR A 338 -9.32 13.19 14.98
CA THR A 338 -7.96 12.62 14.93
C THR A 338 -7.43 12.59 13.49
N GLY A 339 -8.29 12.35 12.50
CA GLY A 339 -7.93 12.42 11.09
C GLY A 339 -7.47 13.81 10.65
N VAL A 340 -8.18 14.87 11.09
CA VAL A 340 -7.73 16.26 10.91
C VAL A 340 -6.40 16.52 11.63
N ALA A 341 -6.24 16.02 12.86
CA ALA A 341 -5.00 16.17 13.61
C ALA A 341 -3.81 15.44 12.94
N VAL A 342 -4.04 14.26 12.34
CA VAL A 342 -3.05 13.53 11.54
C VAL A 342 -2.66 14.31 10.29
N GLY A 343 -3.64 14.84 9.54
CA GLY A 343 -3.38 15.66 8.34
C GLY A 343 -2.86 17.07 8.61
N THR A 344 -2.55 17.42 9.87
CA THR A 344 -1.99 18.72 10.29
C THR A 344 -0.75 18.52 11.15
N VAL A 345 -0.93 18.31 12.45
CA VAL A 345 0.16 18.13 13.43
C VAL A 345 0.92 16.84 13.16
N GLY A 346 0.21 15.76 12.82
CA GLY A 346 0.85 14.48 12.49
C GLY A 346 1.75 14.60 11.26
N LEU A 347 1.28 15.30 10.23
CA LEU A 347 2.02 15.59 9.01
C LEU A 347 3.24 16.48 9.28
N TYR A 348 3.10 17.53 10.08
CA TYR A 348 4.22 18.39 10.49
C TYR A 348 5.30 17.60 11.26
N LEU A 349 4.91 16.70 12.17
CA LEU A 349 5.87 15.86 12.86
C LEU A 349 6.54 14.85 11.92
N GLU A 350 5.82 14.37 10.91
CA GLU A 350 6.36 13.47 9.90
C GLU A 350 7.34 14.18 8.96
N SER A 351 7.16 15.47 8.69
CA SER A 351 8.09 16.23 7.85
C SER A 351 9.51 16.25 8.44
N MET A 352 9.64 16.20 9.77
CA MET A 352 10.96 16.11 10.42
C MET A 352 11.73 14.83 10.05
N TRP A 353 11.01 13.73 9.76
CA TRP A 353 11.62 12.52 9.25
C TRP A 353 11.94 12.65 7.76
N VAL A 354 11.03 13.25 6.99
CA VAL A 354 11.25 13.54 5.57
C VAL A 354 12.52 14.37 5.37
N ASP A 355 12.65 15.47 6.12
CA ASP A 355 13.82 16.35 6.11
C ASP A 355 15.13 15.64 6.49
N ALA A 356 15.04 14.57 7.28
CA ALA A 356 16.20 13.85 7.78
C ALA A 356 16.71 12.75 6.82
N VAL A 357 15.83 12.11 6.05
CA VAL A 357 16.20 10.90 5.29
C VAL A 357 15.78 10.90 3.81
N PHE A 358 14.81 11.70 3.39
CA PHE A 358 14.38 11.72 1.99
C PHE A 358 15.28 12.63 1.16
N LEU A 359 15.44 12.29 -0.13
CA LEU A 359 16.21 13.08 -1.08
C LEU A 359 15.61 14.46 -1.32
N TYR A 360 14.28 14.56 -1.27
CA TYR A 360 13.53 15.79 -1.49
C TYR A 360 12.75 16.19 -0.22
N PRO A 361 13.28 17.11 0.60
CA PRO A 361 12.55 17.67 1.73
C PRO A 361 11.37 18.54 1.26
N TRP A 362 10.39 18.80 2.13
CA TRP A 362 9.23 19.61 1.76
C TRP A 362 9.52 21.11 1.93
N PRO A 363 9.56 21.91 0.85
CA PRO A 363 9.74 23.36 0.97
C PRO A 363 8.53 24.03 1.62
N ASN A 364 8.70 25.30 2.01
CA ASN A 364 7.62 26.06 2.63
C ASN A 364 6.48 26.37 1.64
N SER A 365 6.83 26.57 0.38
CA SER A 365 5.93 26.89 -0.74
C SER A 365 4.76 25.90 -0.89
N MET A 366 4.97 24.61 -0.64
CA MET A 366 3.94 23.58 -0.85
C MET A 366 2.94 23.41 0.30
N TRP A 367 3.20 23.95 1.50
CA TRP A 367 2.40 23.62 2.70
C TRP A 367 0.93 24.04 2.62
N VAL A 368 0.62 25.15 1.96
CA VAL A 368 -0.77 25.60 1.80
C VAL A 368 -1.57 24.57 1.02
N GLU A 369 -1.03 24.06 -0.09
CA GLU A 369 -1.67 23.03 -0.90
C GLU A 369 -1.66 21.66 -0.20
N ALA A 370 -0.56 21.32 0.49
CA ALA A 370 -0.47 20.11 1.28
C ALA A 370 -1.57 20.05 2.36
N LEU A 371 -1.78 21.13 3.12
CA LEU A 371 -2.82 21.19 4.14
C LEU A 371 -4.24 21.23 3.53
N ALA A 372 -4.42 21.93 2.41
CA ALA A 372 -5.70 22.00 1.70
C ALA A 372 -6.16 20.62 1.20
N THR A 373 -5.23 19.71 0.91
CA THR A 373 -5.52 18.34 0.47
C THR A 373 -5.54 17.35 1.63
N CYS A 374 -4.59 17.44 2.57
CA CYS A 374 -4.44 16.51 3.69
C CYS A 374 -5.53 16.67 4.76
N ILE A 375 -6.03 17.88 5.04
CA ILE A 375 -7.08 18.09 6.05
C ILE A 375 -8.39 17.40 5.64
N PRO A 376 -8.95 17.63 4.43
CA PRO A 376 -10.14 16.92 3.97
C PRO A 376 -9.91 15.41 3.88
N ALA A 377 -8.76 14.96 3.37
CA ALA A 377 -8.42 13.55 3.26
C ALA A 377 -8.36 12.88 4.64
N GLY A 378 -7.63 13.47 5.59
CA GLY A 378 -7.54 13.02 6.96
C GLY A 378 -8.91 12.92 7.63
N LEU A 379 -9.78 13.92 7.45
CA LEU A 379 -11.16 13.91 7.96
C LEU A 379 -11.97 12.70 7.45
N VAL A 380 -12.05 12.50 6.13
CA VAL A 380 -12.91 11.45 5.55
C VAL A 380 -12.33 10.05 5.75
N VAL A 381 -11.00 9.92 5.71
CA VAL A 381 -10.31 8.66 5.98
C VAL A 381 -10.42 8.30 7.47
N GLY A 382 -10.24 9.28 8.36
CA GLY A 382 -10.43 9.10 9.80
C GLY A 382 -11.87 8.74 10.16
N LEU A 383 -12.87 9.36 9.53
CA LEU A 383 -14.27 8.94 9.62
C LEU A 383 -14.47 7.48 9.19
N THR A 384 -13.81 7.08 8.10
CA THR A 384 -13.90 5.70 7.59
C THR A 384 -13.21 4.70 8.53
N ALA A 385 -12.07 5.06 9.14
CA ALA A 385 -11.41 4.26 10.16
C ALA A 385 -12.29 4.11 11.42
N GLY A 386 -12.92 5.20 11.85
CA GLY A 386 -13.89 5.20 12.94
C GLY A 386 -15.10 4.32 12.64
N LEU A 387 -15.63 4.37 11.41
CA LEU A 387 -16.73 3.55 10.94
C LEU A 387 -16.34 2.07 10.87
N PHE A 388 -15.14 1.77 10.37
CA PHE A 388 -14.60 0.42 10.30
C PHE A 388 -14.45 -0.18 11.71
N ALA A 389 -13.86 0.57 12.65
CA ALA A 389 -13.75 0.16 14.04
C ALA A 389 -15.13 -0.04 14.68
N GLN A 390 -16.09 0.85 14.41
CA GLN A 390 -17.46 0.73 14.93
C GLN A 390 -18.17 -0.53 14.41
N ALA A 391 -18.02 -0.83 13.12
CA ALA A 391 -18.60 -2.02 12.50
C ALA A 391 -18.17 -3.32 13.21
N LEU A 392 -16.94 -3.34 13.75
CA LEU A 392 -16.31 -4.52 14.33
C LEU A 392 -16.26 -4.53 15.87
N SER A 393 -16.99 -3.63 16.54
CA SER A 393 -16.89 -3.46 18.00
C SER A 393 -18.16 -3.75 18.80
N GLY A 394 -19.27 -4.14 18.18
CA GLY A 394 -20.52 -4.39 18.92
C GLY A 394 -21.41 -3.15 19.11
N ASP A 395 -20.95 -1.97 18.68
CA ASP A 395 -21.63 -0.67 18.85
C ASP A 395 -22.75 -0.40 17.82
N GLY A 396 -23.04 -1.37 16.96
CA GLY A 396 -23.97 -1.23 15.83
C GLY A 396 -23.46 -0.30 14.72
N LEU A 397 -24.17 -0.30 13.59
CA LEU A 397 -23.85 0.59 12.46
C LEU A 397 -24.74 1.84 12.47
N PRO A 398 -24.20 3.01 12.08
CA PRO A 398 -25.02 4.17 11.74
C PRO A 398 -26.04 3.86 10.64
N ARG A 399 -27.07 4.72 10.55
CA ARG A 399 -28.09 4.64 9.48
C ARG A 399 -27.42 4.53 8.10
N PRO A 400 -28.01 3.77 7.14
CA PRO A 400 -27.39 3.50 5.84
C PRO A 400 -26.90 4.74 5.10
N ALA A 401 -27.63 5.86 5.18
CA ALA A 401 -27.22 7.12 4.57
C ALA A 401 -25.86 7.62 5.10
N VAL A 402 -25.65 7.61 6.42
CA VAL A 402 -24.40 8.11 7.04
C VAL A 402 -23.21 7.26 6.61
N ARG A 403 -23.30 5.93 6.76
CA ARG A 403 -22.18 5.04 6.42
C ARG A 403 -21.86 5.06 4.92
N ARG A 404 -22.86 5.21 4.05
CA ARG A 404 -22.64 5.35 2.59
C ARG A 404 -22.01 6.69 2.27
N SER A 405 -22.49 7.79 2.85
CA SER A 405 -21.93 9.12 2.65
C SER A 405 -20.48 9.21 3.10
N VAL A 406 -20.10 8.57 4.21
CA VAL A 406 -18.69 8.53 4.68
C VAL A 406 -17.79 7.86 3.64
N VAL A 407 -18.15 6.67 3.16
CA VAL A 407 -17.34 5.93 2.18
C VAL A 407 -17.30 6.65 0.82
N VAL A 408 -18.43 7.18 0.35
CA VAL A 408 -18.48 7.95 -0.91
C VAL A 408 -17.67 9.23 -0.81
N ALA A 409 -17.76 9.96 0.30
CA ALA A 409 -16.95 11.16 0.52
C ALA A 409 -15.45 10.83 0.56
N MET A 410 -15.07 9.71 1.19
CA MET A 410 -13.69 9.24 1.16
C MET A 410 -13.20 8.99 -0.28
N VAL A 411 -13.97 8.25 -1.08
CA VAL A 411 -13.60 7.96 -2.48
C VAL A 411 -13.49 9.24 -3.30
N LEU A 412 -14.45 10.17 -3.18
CA LEU A 412 -14.45 11.41 -3.95
C LEU A 412 -13.32 12.36 -3.55
N VAL A 413 -13.08 12.52 -2.25
CA VAL A 413 -12.00 13.40 -1.76
C VAL A 413 -10.64 12.83 -2.13
N LEU A 414 -10.40 11.54 -1.88
CA LEU A 414 -9.12 10.93 -2.28
C LEU A 414 -8.94 10.93 -3.79
N GLY A 415 -9.98 10.64 -4.58
CA GLY A 415 -9.93 10.73 -6.04
C GLY A 415 -9.62 12.13 -6.55
N GLY A 416 -10.24 13.16 -5.96
CA GLY A 416 -9.95 14.56 -6.28
C GLY A 416 -8.54 14.99 -5.86
N SER A 417 -8.06 14.55 -4.70
CA SER A 417 -6.71 14.85 -4.23
C SER A 417 -5.63 14.12 -5.05
N VAL A 418 -5.88 12.89 -5.48
CA VAL A 418 -5.04 12.17 -6.46
C VAL A 418 -5.01 12.94 -7.77
N ALA A 419 -6.17 13.32 -8.32
CA ALA A 419 -6.22 14.11 -9.55
C ALA A 419 -5.43 15.43 -9.44
N ASN A 420 -5.46 16.10 -8.28
CA ASN A 420 -4.66 17.30 -8.02
C ASN A 420 -3.14 17.01 -7.97
N GLY A 421 -2.73 15.92 -7.31
CA GLY A 421 -1.33 15.52 -7.24
C GLY A 421 -0.73 15.11 -8.60
N LEU A 422 -1.56 14.59 -9.49
CA LEU A 422 -1.18 14.16 -10.85
C LEU A 422 -1.25 15.30 -11.89
N MET A 423 -1.82 16.45 -11.54
CA MET A 423 -1.98 17.57 -12.47
C MET A 423 -0.69 18.40 -12.54
N ILE A 424 0.00 18.32 -13.67
CA ILE A 424 1.27 19.03 -13.91
C ILE A 424 1.22 19.87 -15.18
N ASP A 425 2.00 20.95 -15.16
CA ASP A 425 2.18 21.88 -16.27
C ASP A 425 3.62 21.77 -16.79
N VAL A 426 3.77 21.63 -18.10
CA VAL A 426 5.09 21.68 -18.76
C VAL A 426 5.25 23.08 -19.37
N PRO A 427 6.30 23.83 -19.02
CA PRO A 427 6.49 25.18 -19.53
C PRO A 427 6.76 25.14 -21.03
N GLN A 428 6.10 26.04 -21.79
CA GLN A 428 6.29 26.12 -23.24
C GLN A 428 7.40 27.11 -23.59
N GLY A 429 8.32 26.68 -24.45
CA GLY A 429 9.44 27.51 -24.91
C GLY A 429 10.48 27.79 -23.82
N ALA A 430 10.49 26.98 -22.76
CA ALA A 430 11.51 27.04 -21.73
C ALA A 430 12.61 26.01 -22.01
N SER A 431 13.86 26.41 -21.81
CA SER A 431 15.02 25.58 -22.12
C SER A 431 16.06 25.62 -21.00
N ALA A 432 16.94 24.61 -21.00
CA ALA A 432 18.12 24.55 -20.16
C ALA A 432 19.36 24.49 -21.04
N THR A 433 20.26 25.45 -20.83
CA THR A 433 21.63 25.41 -21.36
C THR A 433 22.52 24.74 -20.32
N VAL A 434 23.20 23.66 -20.71
CA VAL A 434 23.99 22.83 -19.82
C VAL A 434 25.44 22.77 -20.31
N SER A 435 26.36 23.07 -19.41
CA SER A 435 27.80 22.95 -19.62
C SER A 435 28.38 21.86 -18.73
N LEU A 436 29.00 20.85 -19.33
CA LEU A 436 29.53 19.67 -18.66
C LEU A 436 31.04 19.73 -18.54
N THR A 437 31.56 19.36 -17.37
CA THR A 437 33.00 19.21 -17.11
C THR A 437 33.27 17.77 -16.66
N ASP A 438 34.25 17.11 -17.27
CA ASP A 438 34.60 15.73 -16.92
C ASP A 438 35.12 15.63 -15.48
N ALA A 439 34.67 14.59 -14.78
CA ALA A 439 35.09 14.21 -13.44
C ALA A 439 35.78 12.83 -13.47
N PRO A 440 36.44 12.39 -12.38
CA PRO A 440 37.01 11.05 -12.30
C PRO A 440 35.97 9.96 -12.62
N ARG A 441 36.34 8.97 -13.42
CA ARG A 441 35.46 7.84 -13.74
C ARG A 441 35.14 7.03 -12.48
N GLU A 442 33.91 6.54 -12.41
CA GLU A 442 33.41 5.65 -11.36
C GLU A 442 32.69 4.47 -12.02
N ASP A 443 32.90 3.24 -11.52
CA ASP A 443 32.41 2.00 -12.14
C ASP A 443 32.71 1.86 -13.64
N GLY A 444 33.79 2.52 -14.09
CA GLY A 444 34.18 2.55 -15.51
C GLY A 444 33.34 3.49 -16.37
N PHE A 445 32.36 4.20 -15.84
CA PHE A 445 31.53 5.17 -16.57
C PHE A 445 32.17 6.57 -16.66
N ARG A 446 31.80 7.33 -17.70
CA ARG A 446 32.15 8.76 -17.79
C ARG A 446 31.27 9.53 -16.80
N MET A 447 31.93 10.26 -15.90
CA MET A 447 31.28 11.10 -14.90
C MET A 447 31.48 12.58 -15.26
N VAL A 448 30.48 13.42 -15.01
CA VAL A 448 30.54 14.86 -15.28
C VAL A 448 29.91 15.68 -14.16
N THR A 449 30.40 16.90 -13.95
CA THR A 449 29.70 17.96 -13.22
C THR A 449 29.03 18.90 -14.22
N ALA A 450 27.86 19.43 -13.89
CA ALA A 450 27.06 20.29 -14.74
C ALA A 450 26.92 21.72 -14.16
N THR A 451 27.01 22.72 -15.02
CA THR A 451 26.47 24.07 -14.79
C THR A 451 25.27 24.26 -15.69
N VAL A 452 24.17 24.78 -15.16
CA VAL A 452 22.87 24.83 -15.83
C VAL A 452 22.32 26.24 -15.76
N SER A 453 21.95 26.79 -16.92
CA SER A 453 21.22 28.05 -17.06
C SER A 453 19.83 27.77 -17.63
N ILE A 454 18.79 28.16 -16.91
CA ILE A 454 17.38 27.99 -17.28
C ILE A 454 16.84 29.28 -17.90
N ASP A 455 16.24 29.19 -19.07
CA ASP A 455 15.53 30.29 -19.75
C ASP A 455 14.03 30.00 -19.82
N PRO A 456 13.15 30.92 -19.39
CA PRO A 456 13.48 32.22 -18.79
C PRO A 456 14.03 32.08 -17.36
N SER A 457 14.91 32.99 -16.96
CA SER A 457 15.63 32.94 -15.66
C SER A 457 14.74 33.01 -14.41
N ASP A 458 13.49 33.44 -14.56
CA ASP A 458 12.47 33.54 -13.51
C ASP A 458 11.46 32.38 -13.53
N LEU A 459 11.70 31.35 -14.34
CA LEU A 459 10.83 30.16 -14.42
C LEU A 459 10.71 29.43 -13.07
N VAL A 460 11.81 29.35 -12.32
CA VAL A 460 11.90 28.67 -11.03
C VAL A 460 12.03 29.72 -9.92
N SER A 461 11.14 29.63 -8.94
CA SER A 461 11.09 30.51 -7.78
C SER A 461 12.26 30.28 -6.81
N ASP A 462 12.28 31.03 -5.71
CA ASP A 462 13.33 30.92 -4.70
C ASP A 462 13.14 29.72 -3.74
N ASP A 463 11.96 29.07 -3.73
CA ASP A 463 11.62 27.93 -2.84
C ASP A 463 10.93 26.80 -3.63
N PRO A 464 11.56 26.26 -4.70
CA PRO A 464 10.97 25.19 -5.51
C PRO A 464 10.96 23.86 -4.75
N GLU A 465 10.09 22.93 -5.14
CA GLU A 465 10.14 21.56 -4.60
C GLU A 465 11.43 20.84 -4.95
N TRP A 466 11.94 21.01 -6.18
CA TRP A 466 13.32 20.63 -6.50
C TRP A 466 13.84 21.23 -7.82
N VAL A 467 15.16 21.36 -7.87
CA VAL A 467 15.94 21.41 -9.10
C VAL A 467 17.06 20.39 -8.95
N SER A 468 17.01 19.31 -9.73
CA SER A 468 17.92 18.18 -9.54
C SER A 468 18.35 17.57 -10.87
N ILE A 469 19.46 16.83 -10.86
CA ILE A 469 19.81 15.90 -11.92
C ILE A 469 19.58 14.49 -11.38
N LEU A 470 18.82 13.70 -12.14
CA LEU A 470 18.61 12.27 -11.89
C LEU A 470 19.36 11.49 -12.95
N ALA A 471 20.18 10.55 -12.52
CA ALA A 471 20.74 9.49 -13.34
C ALA A 471 20.26 8.14 -12.80
N TRP A 472 19.68 7.30 -13.66
CA TRP A 472 19.17 5.99 -13.27
C TRP A 472 19.34 4.94 -14.38
N GLN A 473 19.10 3.66 -14.04
CA GLN A 473 19.12 2.51 -14.95
C GLN A 473 20.49 2.20 -15.60
N GLY A 474 21.57 2.62 -14.96
CA GLY A 474 22.92 2.43 -15.49
C GLY A 474 23.73 1.27 -14.93
N ALA A 475 23.18 0.54 -13.94
CA ALA A 475 23.91 -0.42 -13.12
C ALA A 475 25.19 0.19 -12.47
N GLY A 476 26.08 -0.66 -11.95
CA GLY A 476 27.34 -0.23 -11.29
C GLY A 476 27.51 -0.84 -9.90
N ASP A 477 28.73 -1.22 -9.56
CA ASP A 477 29.07 -1.86 -8.29
C ASP A 477 29.03 -0.87 -7.11
N SER A 478 29.45 0.39 -7.31
CA SER A 478 29.39 1.46 -6.29
C SER A 478 28.23 2.41 -6.50
N LEU A 479 27.84 2.67 -7.74
CA LEU A 479 26.75 3.59 -8.08
C LEU A 479 25.36 2.97 -7.87
N HIS A 480 25.28 1.64 -7.78
CA HIS A 480 24.04 0.88 -7.59
C HIS A 480 22.91 1.25 -8.56
N GLY A 481 23.24 1.83 -9.73
CA GLY A 481 22.26 2.19 -10.76
C GLY A 481 21.34 3.39 -10.47
N LEU A 482 21.58 4.15 -9.39
CA LEU A 482 20.83 5.39 -9.09
C LEU A 482 21.75 6.47 -8.51
N VAL A 483 21.79 7.64 -9.16
CA VAL A 483 22.48 8.84 -8.67
C VAL A 483 21.56 10.03 -8.78
N VAL A 484 21.35 10.73 -7.67
CA VAL A 484 20.56 11.97 -7.60
C VAL A 484 21.44 13.09 -7.06
N ASP A 485 21.36 14.26 -7.67
CA ASP A 485 22.03 15.47 -7.22
C ASP A 485 21.05 16.64 -7.17
N ASN A 486 20.85 17.21 -5.98
CA ASN A 486 20.09 18.44 -5.80
C ASN A 486 21.02 19.62 -6.10
N LEU A 487 20.68 20.42 -7.10
CA LEU A 487 21.59 21.44 -7.61
C LEU A 487 21.67 22.64 -6.66
N GLU A 488 22.89 23.18 -6.53
CA GLU A 488 23.11 24.44 -5.83
C GLU A 488 22.72 25.60 -6.75
N ARG A 489 21.84 26.49 -6.29
CA ARG A 489 21.49 27.72 -7.02
C ARG A 489 22.61 28.75 -6.87
N THR A 490 23.15 29.20 -8.00
CA THR A 490 24.25 30.18 -8.07
C THR A 490 23.81 31.57 -8.51
N GLY A 491 22.58 31.69 -9.03
CA GLY A 491 21.96 32.94 -9.46
C GLY A 491 20.53 32.72 -9.98
N PRO A 492 19.82 33.76 -10.42
CA PRO A 492 18.51 33.61 -11.08
C PRO A 492 18.62 32.72 -12.32
N GLY A 493 17.90 31.59 -12.34
CA GLY A 493 17.99 30.60 -13.41
C GLY A 493 19.29 29.79 -13.47
N GLU A 494 20.28 30.08 -12.62
CA GLU A 494 21.63 29.49 -12.69
C GLU A 494 21.85 28.48 -11.56
N TYR A 495 22.29 27.28 -11.91
CA TYR A 495 22.48 26.15 -11.01
C TYR A 495 23.78 25.40 -11.29
N ARG A 496 24.29 24.68 -10.30
CA ARG A 496 25.48 23.84 -10.40
C ARG A 496 25.30 22.51 -9.67
N SER A 497 25.79 21.44 -10.28
CA SER A 497 25.84 20.12 -9.65
C SER A 497 26.80 20.09 -8.46
N THR A 498 26.40 19.45 -7.36
CA THR A 498 27.23 19.30 -6.16
C THR A 498 28.06 18.02 -6.16
N ARG A 499 27.74 17.07 -7.05
CA ARG A 499 28.49 15.83 -7.27
C ARG A 499 28.56 15.48 -8.76
N ALA A 500 29.43 14.51 -9.08
CA ALA A 500 29.56 14.02 -10.43
C ALA A 500 28.40 13.06 -10.80
N MET A 501 27.94 13.14 -12.05
CA MET A 501 26.82 12.39 -12.61
C MET A 501 27.29 11.50 -13.77
N PRO A 502 26.84 10.24 -13.85
CA PRO A 502 27.18 9.36 -14.97
C PRO A 502 26.45 9.78 -16.24
N VAL A 503 27.12 9.72 -17.39
CA VAL A 503 26.59 10.15 -18.70
C VAL A 503 27.07 9.26 -19.86
N ASP A 504 27.16 7.95 -19.59
CA ASP A 504 27.69 6.93 -20.51
C ASP A 504 26.99 5.59 -20.25
N GLY A 505 27.28 4.56 -21.04
CA GLY A 505 26.70 3.22 -20.86
C GLY A 505 25.19 3.19 -21.05
N THR A 506 24.46 2.55 -20.14
CA THR A 506 22.99 2.45 -20.19
C THR A 506 22.27 3.53 -19.38
N TRP A 507 23.02 4.46 -18.77
CA TRP A 507 22.45 5.49 -17.91
C TRP A 507 21.46 6.39 -18.67
N LYS A 508 20.42 6.81 -17.96
CA LYS A 508 19.51 7.89 -18.36
C LYS A 508 19.71 9.04 -17.40
N THR A 509 20.29 10.14 -17.87
CA THR A 509 20.67 11.29 -17.04
C THR A 509 19.99 12.54 -17.55
N PHE A 510 19.29 13.25 -16.68
CA PHE A 510 18.52 14.42 -17.09
C PHE A 510 18.28 15.39 -15.94
N LEU A 511 18.15 16.66 -16.31
CA LEU A 511 17.74 17.74 -15.42
C LEU A 511 16.23 17.63 -15.16
N ARG A 512 15.83 17.89 -13.92
CA ARG A 512 14.45 17.88 -13.42
C ARG A 512 14.16 19.16 -12.67
N ILE A 513 12.97 19.71 -12.88
CA ILE A 513 12.45 20.82 -12.11
C ILE A 513 11.04 20.48 -11.61
N GLN A 514 10.76 20.85 -10.37
CA GLN A 514 9.39 21.02 -9.90
C GLN A 514 9.27 22.33 -9.11
N ASP A 515 8.32 23.16 -9.52
CA ASP A 515 7.88 24.36 -8.81
C ASP A 515 6.35 24.49 -8.89
N GLY A 516 5.67 24.19 -7.79
CA GLY A 516 4.23 24.15 -7.70
C GLY A 516 3.64 23.10 -8.65
N ARG A 517 2.99 23.56 -9.73
CA ARG A 517 2.44 22.70 -10.79
C ARG A 517 3.40 22.50 -11.96
N THR A 518 4.41 23.34 -12.10
CA THR A 518 5.43 23.18 -13.13
C THR A 518 6.26 21.95 -12.79
N MET A 519 6.23 20.92 -13.63
CA MET A 519 7.07 19.72 -13.47
C MET A 519 7.53 19.25 -14.84
N ALA A 520 8.83 19.31 -15.07
CA ALA A 520 9.42 19.03 -16.38
C ALA A 520 10.88 18.58 -16.26
N GLY A 521 11.40 18.01 -17.34
CA GLY A 521 12.82 17.67 -17.42
C GLY A 521 13.43 17.95 -18.79
N ALA A 522 14.75 18.06 -18.81
CA ALA A 522 15.56 18.24 -20.01
C ALA A 522 16.67 17.16 -20.05
N PRO A 523 16.81 16.38 -21.14
CA PRO A 523 17.78 15.29 -21.18
C PRO A 523 19.21 15.83 -21.13
N ILE A 524 20.12 15.13 -20.46
CA ILE A 524 21.58 15.37 -20.47
C ILE A 524 22.27 14.26 -21.25
N PHE A 525 22.03 13.01 -20.84
CA PHE A 525 22.45 11.81 -21.54
C PHE A 525 21.31 10.80 -21.58
N MET A 526 21.08 10.17 -22.72
CA MET A 526 20.17 9.04 -22.82
C MET A 526 20.77 8.02 -23.77
N ALA A 527 21.10 6.83 -23.29
CA ALA A 527 21.63 5.75 -24.12
C ALA A 527 20.72 5.42 -25.31
N ALA A 528 21.28 5.00 -26.44
CA ALA A 528 20.47 4.41 -27.52
C ALA A 528 19.81 3.10 -27.05
N ASP A 529 18.58 2.83 -27.48
CA ASP A 529 17.91 1.54 -27.29
C ASP A 529 17.23 1.13 -28.60
N GLU A 530 17.88 0.24 -29.34
CA GLU A 530 17.35 -0.32 -30.60
C GLU A 530 16.03 -1.07 -30.38
N GLY A 531 15.81 -1.66 -29.19
CA GLY A 531 14.61 -2.42 -28.87
C GLY A 531 13.32 -1.59 -28.88
N ILE A 532 13.44 -0.28 -28.66
CA ILE A 532 12.34 0.69 -28.73
C ILE A 532 12.54 1.74 -29.83
N GLY A 533 13.58 1.59 -30.65
CA GLY A 533 13.92 2.55 -31.72
C GLY A 533 14.33 3.93 -31.20
N ALA A 534 14.84 4.01 -29.98
CA ALA A 534 15.20 5.27 -29.34
C ALA A 534 16.67 5.63 -29.61
N GLU A 535 16.90 6.77 -30.25
CA GLU A 535 18.26 7.27 -30.54
C GLU A 535 18.97 7.76 -29.27
N GLU A 536 20.30 7.75 -29.32
CA GLU A 536 21.12 8.32 -28.25
C GLU A 536 20.93 9.83 -28.17
N VAL A 537 20.81 10.34 -26.95
CA VAL A 537 20.96 11.76 -26.67
C VAL A 537 22.34 11.96 -26.02
N PRO A 538 23.35 12.46 -26.76
CA PRO A 538 24.73 12.49 -26.27
C PRO A 538 24.96 13.60 -25.25
N ALA A 539 25.88 13.37 -24.30
CA ALA A 539 26.37 14.38 -23.36
C ALA A 539 27.60 15.11 -23.91
N THR A 540 27.37 16.05 -24.84
CA THR A 540 28.42 16.95 -25.34
C THR A 540 28.81 17.97 -24.28
N THR A 541 29.98 18.61 -24.43
CA THR A 541 30.50 19.59 -23.45
C THR A 541 29.54 20.74 -23.18
N GLU A 542 28.78 21.17 -24.19
CA GLU A 542 27.78 22.24 -24.07
C GLU A 542 26.60 21.93 -25.00
N PHE A 543 25.39 22.25 -24.56
CA PHE A 543 24.16 22.14 -25.35
C PHE A 543 23.00 22.91 -24.72
N THR A 544 21.97 23.20 -25.52
CA THR A 544 20.69 23.77 -25.05
C THR A 544 19.55 22.84 -25.46
N ARG A 545 18.67 22.51 -24.51
CA ARG A 545 17.54 21.61 -24.74
C ARG A 545 16.27 22.14 -24.07
N GLU A 546 15.15 21.98 -24.76
CA GLU A 546 13.83 22.35 -24.24
C GLU A 546 13.39 21.43 -23.10
N PHE A 547 12.65 21.99 -22.16
CA PHE A 547 11.93 21.22 -21.15
C PHE A 547 10.79 20.44 -21.80
N GLN A 548 10.61 19.19 -21.36
CA GLN A 548 9.53 18.33 -21.80
C GLN A 548 8.91 17.58 -20.63
N TYR A 549 7.78 16.93 -20.93
CA TYR A 549 7.09 16.06 -19.98
C TYR A 549 8.04 14.98 -19.48
N GLU A 550 8.26 14.94 -18.18
CA GLU A 550 9.32 14.15 -17.57
C GLU A 550 9.14 12.65 -17.80
N THR A 551 7.90 12.18 -17.83
CA THR A 551 7.58 10.79 -18.18
C THR A 551 8.12 10.36 -19.54
N LYS A 552 8.34 11.27 -20.50
CA LYS A 552 9.00 10.92 -21.78
C LYS A 552 10.49 10.61 -21.62
N LEU A 553 11.11 11.11 -20.55
CA LEU A 553 12.51 10.88 -20.20
C LEU A 553 12.66 9.64 -19.32
N LEU A 554 11.76 9.48 -18.35
CA LEU A 554 11.72 8.32 -17.47
C LEU A 554 11.23 7.07 -18.22
N GLN A 555 10.02 7.12 -18.76
CA GLN A 555 9.37 5.99 -19.44
C GLN A 555 9.59 6.08 -20.96
N ARG A 556 10.85 6.06 -21.42
CA ARG A 556 11.16 6.06 -22.86
C ARG A 556 10.53 4.87 -23.59
N GLU A 557 10.27 3.80 -22.86
CA GLU A 557 9.68 2.55 -23.31
C GLU A 557 8.15 2.62 -23.49
N ARG A 558 7.52 3.67 -22.96
CA ARG A 558 6.08 3.86 -23.08
C ARG A 558 5.72 4.38 -24.46
N SER A 559 4.76 3.70 -25.10
CA SER A 559 4.20 4.16 -26.36
C SER A 559 3.09 5.17 -26.11
N PHE A 560 3.16 6.29 -26.83
CA PHE A 560 2.09 7.28 -26.91
C PHE A 560 1.33 7.18 -28.25
N ASP A 561 1.68 6.21 -29.09
CA ASP A 561 1.06 5.99 -30.40
C ASP A 561 -0.14 5.05 -30.28
N HIS A 562 -1.19 5.54 -29.61
CA HIS A 562 -2.44 4.82 -29.45
C HIS A 562 -3.63 5.79 -29.35
N PRO A 563 -4.85 5.37 -29.72
CA PRO A 563 -6.03 6.22 -29.58
C PRO A 563 -6.28 6.57 -28.11
N ALA A 564 -6.52 7.86 -27.80
CA ALA A 564 -6.74 8.33 -26.43
C ALA A 564 -7.95 7.66 -25.74
N TRP A 565 -8.98 7.28 -26.51
CA TRP A 565 -10.16 6.58 -25.98
C TRP A 565 -9.82 5.18 -25.46
N LEU A 566 -8.84 4.50 -26.06
CA LEU A 566 -8.46 3.14 -25.70
C LEU A 566 -7.76 3.13 -24.32
N PHE A 567 -6.80 4.04 -24.14
CA PHE A 567 -6.14 4.25 -22.85
C PHE A 567 -7.14 4.62 -21.76
N THR A 568 -8.03 5.58 -22.06
CA THR A 568 -9.07 6.01 -21.12
C THR A 568 -9.99 4.85 -20.73
N ALA A 569 -10.46 4.05 -21.71
CA ALA A 569 -11.31 2.89 -21.44
C ALA A 569 -10.60 1.84 -20.58
N ALA A 570 -9.33 1.56 -20.85
CA ALA A 570 -8.53 0.63 -20.06
C ALA A 570 -8.36 1.11 -18.60
N CYS A 571 -8.05 2.40 -18.39
CA CYS A 571 -8.01 3.01 -17.06
C CYS A 571 -9.37 2.94 -16.34
N LEU A 572 -10.48 3.15 -17.04
CA LEU A 572 -11.83 3.07 -16.46
C LEU A 572 -12.20 1.65 -16.04
N VAL A 573 -11.74 0.62 -16.76
CA VAL A 573 -11.92 -0.78 -16.35
C VAL A 573 -11.18 -1.05 -15.04
N VAL A 574 -9.91 -0.64 -14.95
CA VAL A 574 -9.13 -0.77 -13.71
C VAL A 574 -9.84 -0.06 -12.56
N LEU A 575 -10.26 1.20 -12.76
CA LEU A 575 -11.00 1.97 -11.77
C LEU A 575 -12.28 1.24 -11.31
N ALA A 576 -13.07 0.70 -12.24
CA ALA A 576 -14.27 -0.04 -11.92
C ALA A 576 -13.96 -1.28 -11.07
N CYS A 577 -12.89 -2.01 -11.37
CA CYS A 577 -12.45 -3.15 -10.58
C CYS A 577 -11.95 -2.73 -9.18
N SER A 578 -11.19 -1.64 -9.07
CA SER A 578 -10.74 -1.09 -7.77
C SER A 578 -11.93 -0.65 -6.90
N LEU A 579 -12.92 0.03 -7.49
CA LEU A 579 -14.15 0.42 -6.81
C LEU A 579 -14.98 -0.79 -6.38
N ALA A 580 -15.03 -1.85 -7.19
CA ALA A 580 -15.68 -3.11 -6.84
C ALA A 580 -15.00 -3.79 -5.65
N LEU A 581 -13.66 -3.74 -5.55
CA LEU A 581 -12.92 -4.23 -4.40
C LEU A 581 -13.23 -3.43 -3.13
N ILE A 582 -13.17 -2.10 -3.19
CA ILE A 582 -13.52 -1.21 -2.05
C ILE A 582 -14.97 -1.45 -1.61
N TRP A 583 -15.89 -1.59 -2.57
CA TRP A 583 -17.28 -1.91 -2.30
C TRP A 583 -17.43 -3.26 -1.60
N SER A 584 -16.72 -4.29 -2.07
CA SER A 584 -16.76 -5.64 -1.52
C SER A 584 -16.26 -5.68 -0.07
N LEU A 585 -15.16 -4.99 0.23
CA LEU A 585 -14.63 -4.86 1.59
C LEU A 585 -15.61 -4.11 2.52
N SER A 586 -16.19 -3.01 2.03
CA SER A 586 -17.19 -2.22 2.76
C SER A 586 -18.46 -3.03 3.03
N TRP A 587 -18.93 -3.77 2.02
CA TRP A 587 -20.06 -4.69 2.14
C TRP A 587 -19.77 -5.80 3.15
N GLY A 588 -18.58 -6.39 3.10
CA GLY A 588 -18.14 -7.44 3.99
C GLY A 588 -18.11 -7.00 5.45
N ALA A 589 -17.52 -5.85 5.74
CA ALA A 589 -17.53 -5.26 7.08
C ALA A 589 -18.96 -5.01 7.59
N ALA A 590 -19.84 -4.47 6.73
CA ALA A 590 -21.24 -4.23 7.10
C ALA A 590 -22.01 -5.54 7.33
N ARG A 591 -21.78 -6.57 6.50
CA ARG A 591 -22.40 -7.89 6.61
C ARG A 591 -22.03 -8.57 7.93
N ILE A 592 -20.73 -8.56 8.26
CA ILE A 592 -20.23 -9.12 9.51
C ILE A 592 -20.88 -8.40 10.69
N SER A 593 -20.84 -7.07 10.69
CA SER A 593 -21.44 -6.26 11.75
C SER A 593 -22.92 -6.55 11.99
N LEU A 594 -23.73 -6.59 10.92
CA LEU A 594 -25.18 -6.82 11.00
C LEU A 594 -25.56 -8.24 11.42
N ALA A 595 -24.68 -9.21 11.20
CA ALA A 595 -24.91 -10.60 11.60
C ALA A 595 -24.39 -10.91 13.01
N THR A 596 -23.46 -10.11 13.56
CA THR A 596 -22.91 -10.32 14.90
C THR A 596 -23.97 -10.03 15.99
N PRO A 597 -24.25 -10.99 16.90
CA PRO A 597 -25.15 -10.78 18.04
C PRO A 597 -24.73 -9.60 18.91
N GLY A 598 -25.68 -8.76 19.33
CA GLY A 598 -25.42 -7.54 20.12
C GLY A 598 -25.38 -6.24 19.31
N ASN A 599 -25.02 -6.29 18.01
CA ASN A 599 -25.02 -5.12 17.11
C ASN A 599 -26.42 -4.70 16.60
N THR A 600 -27.42 -5.57 16.75
CA THR A 600 -28.78 -5.40 16.20
C THR A 600 -29.81 -4.92 17.24
N ALA A 601 -29.39 -4.64 18.48
CA ALA A 601 -30.26 -4.19 19.57
C ALA A 601 -30.64 -2.69 19.48
N THR A 602 -31.15 -2.25 18.33
CA THR A 602 -31.90 -0.97 18.20
C THR A 602 -33.02 -1.08 17.16
N LYS A 603 -33.71 -2.22 17.11
CA LYS A 603 -35.14 -2.22 16.76
C LYS A 603 -35.91 -2.37 18.06
N GLY A 604 -36.20 -1.24 18.70
CA GLY A 604 -37.16 -1.22 19.79
C GLY A 604 -38.47 -1.79 19.27
N SER A 605 -38.80 -3.02 19.68
CA SER A 605 -40.17 -3.47 19.73
C SER A 605 -40.85 -2.61 20.78
N LYS A 606 -41.39 -1.46 20.37
CA LYS A 606 -42.57 -0.94 21.06
C LYS A 606 -43.66 -1.97 20.78
N GLU A 607 -43.76 -2.97 21.66
CA GLU A 607 -45.02 -3.62 21.92
C GLU A 607 -46.02 -2.51 22.20
N ARG A 608 -46.89 -2.23 21.22
CA ARG A 608 -48.11 -1.51 21.49
C ARG A 608 -48.94 -2.43 22.38
N SER A 609 -48.86 -2.23 23.68
CA SER A 609 -49.91 -2.68 24.59
C SER A 609 -51.20 -2.01 24.12
N ARG A 610 -52.08 -2.78 23.48
CA ARG A 610 -53.49 -2.42 23.41
C ARG A 610 -54.03 -2.55 24.83
N VAL A 611 -54.39 -1.42 25.42
CA VAL A 611 -55.46 -1.35 26.42
C VAL A 611 -56.66 -0.78 25.68
#